data_AF-A0A4Q2Z863-F1
#
_entry.id   AF-A0A4Q2Z863-F1
#
_cell.length_a   1.000
_cell.length_b   1.000
_cell.length_c   1.000
_cell.angle_alpha   90.00
_cell.angle_beta   90.00
_cell.angle_gamma   90.00
#
_symmetry.space_group_name_H-M   'P 1'
#
loop_
_entity.id
_entity.type
_entity.pdbx_description
1 polymer ?
#
loop_
_entity_poly.entity_id
_entity_poly.type
_entity_poly.pdbx_seq_one_letter_code
_entity_poly.pdbx_strand_id
1 'polypeptide(L)'
;MIRFPIILLVSASLLASGCGAQDFGDLPEDPKERALLCTRAGVMLIGATPSKDKERFDRVSAKGRELANANGFYSLFPGSNEDPGKALGTEAAIQSAVGSHWATTINTCFKAYGIEEEPVPELPREPYERTVVCAAAIAYDNLGGRDMDAEARIIYDPQAGYLLHKAAILAGGADKLATANDDATARLGQVMTAG
;
A
#
# COMPACT_ATOMS: atom_id res chain seq x y z
N MET A 1 20.49 -4.51 -19.04
CA MET A 1 19.02 -4.41 -18.91
C MET A 1 18.68 -4.81 -17.49
N ILE A 2 18.64 -3.84 -16.57
CA ILE A 2 18.49 -4.11 -15.13
C ILE A 2 17.04 -3.81 -14.76
N ARG A 3 16.30 -4.89 -14.46
CA ARG A 3 14.93 -4.93 -13.93
C ARG A 3 15.01 -4.97 -12.41
N PHE A 4 14.55 -3.95 -11.71
CA PHE A 4 14.00 -4.01 -10.34
C PHE A 4 13.15 -2.73 -10.20
N PRO A 5 11.83 -2.82 -9.85
CA PRO A 5 11.21 -1.74 -9.09
C PRO A 5 10.16 -2.11 -8.02
N ILE A 6 10.16 -3.35 -7.55
CA ILE A 6 9.07 -3.86 -6.71
C ILE A 6 9.34 -3.68 -5.19
N ILE A 7 10.60 -3.51 -4.77
CA ILE A 7 11.00 -3.60 -3.36
C ILE A 7 10.49 -2.40 -2.51
N LEU A 8 10.21 -1.23 -3.10
CA LEU A 8 9.90 0.00 -2.37
C LEU A 8 8.48 0.54 -2.51
N LEU A 9 7.74 0.12 -3.55
CA LEU A 9 6.27 0.20 -3.60
C LEU A 9 5.64 -0.41 -2.34
N VAL A 10 6.22 -1.52 -1.87
CA VAL A 10 5.91 -2.20 -0.60
C VAL A 10 6.06 -1.27 0.59
N SER A 11 7.09 -0.41 0.59
CA SER A 11 7.40 0.44 1.74
C SER A 11 6.40 1.58 1.88
N ALA A 12 6.05 2.32 0.83
CA ALA A 12 5.11 3.44 0.96
C ALA A 12 3.68 2.99 1.33
N SER A 13 3.17 1.92 0.71
CA SER A 13 1.89 1.31 1.03
C SER A 13 1.81 0.80 2.48
N LEU A 14 2.88 0.17 2.96
CA LEU A 14 2.96 -0.31 4.34
C LEU A 14 3.18 0.82 5.34
N LEU A 15 3.97 1.84 5.00
CA LEU A 15 4.17 3.02 5.85
C LEU A 15 2.85 3.81 5.97
N ALA A 16 2.08 3.95 4.89
CA ALA A 16 0.74 4.55 4.91
C ALA A 16 -0.21 3.84 5.89
N SER A 17 -0.13 2.52 6.01
CA SER A 17 -0.94 1.76 6.98
C SER A 17 -0.58 2.06 8.44
N GLY A 18 0.69 2.37 8.73
CA GLY A 18 1.14 2.82 10.05
C GLY A 18 0.85 4.29 10.35
N CYS A 19 0.61 5.10 9.31
CA CYS A 19 0.54 6.57 9.38
C CYS A 19 -0.80 7.14 9.84
N GLY A 20 -1.68 6.26 10.34
CA GLY A 20 -3.11 6.52 10.42
C GLY A 20 -3.73 6.03 9.12
N ALA A 21 -3.96 4.72 9.06
CA ALA A 21 -4.66 4.08 7.96
C ALA A 21 -5.95 4.86 7.66
N GLN A 22 -6.15 5.19 6.40
CA GLN A 22 -7.47 5.46 5.89
C GLN A 22 -8.32 4.23 6.21
N ASP A 23 -9.31 4.41 7.09
CA ASP A 23 -10.29 3.38 7.42
C ASP A 23 -11.13 3.16 6.15
N PHE A 24 -10.94 2.02 5.48
CA PHE A 24 -11.77 1.63 4.34
C PHE A 24 -13.18 1.21 4.75
N GLY A 25 -13.51 1.35 6.04
CA GLY A 25 -14.73 0.83 6.64
C GLY A 25 -14.67 -0.68 6.80
N ASP A 26 -15.79 -1.25 7.21
CA ASP A 26 -15.95 -2.69 7.31
C ASP A 26 -15.80 -3.35 5.94
N LEU A 27 -15.31 -4.60 5.92
CA LEU A 27 -15.27 -5.41 4.69
C LEU A 27 -16.68 -5.48 4.07
N PRO A 28 -16.80 -5.48 2.73
CA PRO A 28 -18.10 -5.55 2.06
C PRO A 28 -18.98 -6.67 2.63
N GLU A 29 -20.25 -6.41 2.89
CA GLU A 29 -21.18 -7.45 3.40
C GLU A 29 -21.45 -8.52 2.34
N ASP A 30 -21.49 -8.14 1.06
CA ASP A 30 -21.67 -9.08 -0.05
C ASP A 30 -20.49 -10.05 -0.14
N PRO A 31 -20.72 -11.38 -0.06
CA PRO A 31 -19.65 -12.37 -0.09
C PRO A 31 -18.81 -12.34 -1.36
N LYS A 32 -19.42 -12.01 -2.51
CA LYS A 32 -18.74 -12.01 -3.81
C LYS A 32 -17.83 -10.79 -3.95
N GLU A 33 -18.29 -9.62 -3.54
CA GLU A 33 -17.49 -8.39 -3.48
C GLU A 33 -16.34 -8.53 -2.47
N ARG A 34 -16.60 -9.08 -1.28
CA ARG A 34 -15.58 -9.33 -0.26
C ARG A 34 -14.51 -10.30 -0.76
N ALA A 35 -14.91 -11.44 -1.33
CA ALA A 35 -13.97 -12.42 -1.85
C ALA A 35 -13.11 -11.82 -2.97
N LEU A 36 -13.71 -10.99 -3.84
CA LEU A 36 -12.98 -10.32 -4.91
C LEU A 36 -11.98 -9.28 -4.38
N LEU A 37 -12.39 -8.43 -3.43
CA LEU A 37 -11.52 -7.43 -2.80
C LEU A 37 -10.33 -8.10 -2.10
N CYS A 38 -10.58 -9.09 -1.26
CA CYS A 38 -9.54 -9.80 -0.51
C CYS A 38 -8.57 -10.53 -1.42
N THR A 39 -9.06 -11.16 -2.49
CA THR A 39 -8.20 -11.89 -3.43
C THR A 39 -7.35 -10.94 -4.27
N ARG A 40 -7.90 -9.79 -4.71
CA ARG A 40 -7.14 -8.73 -5.40
C ARG A 40 -6.02 -8.16 -4.52
N ALA A 41 -6.31 -7.89 -3.25
CA ALA A 41 -5.30 -7.43 -2.29
C ALA A 41 -4.18 -8.49 -2.10
N GLY A 42 -4.53 -9.77 -2.07
CA GLY A 42 -3.56 -10.87 -2.01
C GLY A 42 -2.67 -10.96 -3.25
N VAL A 43 -3.22 -10.73 -4.45
CA VAL A 43 -2.44 -10.66 -5.69
C VAL A 43 -1.44 -9.51 -5.66
N MET A 44 -1.83 -8.35 -5.13
CA MET A 44 -0.91 -7.23 -4.94
C MET A 44 0.22 -7.60 -3.97
N LEU A 45 -0.07 -8.26 -2.85
CA LEU A 45 0.95 -8.72 -1.90
C LEU A 45 1.97 -9.69 -2.55
N ILE A 46 1.48 -10.65 -3.34
CA ILE A 46 2.34 -11.61 -4.06
C ILE A 46 3.18 -10.86 -5.10
N GLY A 47 2.55 -9.99 -5.90
CA GLY A 47 3.23 -9.18 -6.91
C GLY A 47 4.26 -8.22 -6.32
N ALA A 48 4.03 -7.75 -5.10
CA ALA A 48 4.93 -6.87 -4.37
C ALA A 48 6.09 -7.63 -3.68
N THR A 49 6.07 -8.97 -3.67
CA THR A 49 7.13 -9.76 -3.05
C THR A 49 8.33 -9.88 -3.99
N PRO A 50 9.57 -9.54 -3.54
CA PRO A 50 10.74 -9.57 -4.40
C PRO A 50 11.04 -10.98 -4.92
N SER A 51 11.28 -11.13 -6.23
CA SER A 51 11.57 -12.42 -6.87
C SER A 51 12.81 -13.15 -6.34
N LYS A 52 13.75 -12.40 -5.72
CA LYS A 52 14.95 -12.94 -5.07
C LYS A 52 14.70 -13.52 -3.67
N ASP A 53 13.54 -13.23 -3.08
CA ASP A 53 13.12 -13.70 -1.76
C ASP A 53 12.09 -14.81 -1.93
N LYS A 54 12.58 -15.97 -2.39
CA LYS A 54 11.73 -17.13 -2.71
C LYS A 54 10.96 -17.64 -1.49
N GLU A 55 11.59 -17.65 -0.33
CA GLU A 55 10.94 -18.12 0.91
C GLU A 55 9.74 -17.24 1.27
N ARG A 56 9.91 -15.91 1.23
CA ARG A 56 8.80 -14.98 1.44
C ARG A 56 7.73 -15.16 0.37
N PHE A 57 8.12 -15.26 -0.90
CA PHE A 57 7.17 -15.45 -2.01
C PHE A 57 6.30 -16.70 -1.81
N ASP A 58 6.91 -17.83 -1.45
CA ASP A 58 6.22 -19.09 -1.24
C ASP A 58 5.26 -18.98 -0.03
N ARG A 59 5.69 -18.33 1.06
CA ARG A 59 4.84 -18.06 2.24
C ARG A 59 3.64 -17.19 1.90
N VAL A 60 3.84 -16.03 1.26
CA VAL A 60 2.72 -15.13 0.93
C VAL A 60 1.78 -15.74 -0.10
N SER A 61 2.31 -16.52 -1.04
CA SER A 61 1.50 -17.26 -2.01
C SER A 61 0.65 -18.33 -1.33
N ALA A 62 1.18 -19.00 -0.30
CA ALA A 62 0.43 -19.95 0.49
C ALA A 62 -0.71 -19.27 1.25
N LYS A 63 -0.45 -18.14 1.92
CA LYS A 63 -1.48 -17.34 2.61
C LYS A 63 -2.54 -16.81 1.66
N GLY A 64 -2.16 -16.36 0.47
CA GLY A 64 -3.11 -15.94 -0.57
C GLY A 64 -4.05 -17.07 -1.01
N ARG A 65 -3.53 -18.30 -1.15
CA ARG A 65 -4.36 -19.49 -1.44
C ARG A 65 -5.27 -19.86 -0.27
N GLU A 66 -4.75 -19.80 0.96
CA GLU A 66 -5.53 -20.04 2.17
C GLU A 66 -6.71 -19.07 2.26
N LEU A 67 -6.46 -17.78 2.02
CA LEU A 67 -7.48 -16.74 1.99
C LEU A 67 -8.54 -16.99 0.90
N ALA A 68 -8.12 -17.32 -0.33
CA ALA A 68 -9.03 -17.62 -1.44
C ALA A 68 -9.92 -18.85 -1.18
N ASN A 69 -9.43 -19.81 -0.40
CA ASN A 69 -10.22 -20.95 0.06
C ASN A 69 -11.18 -20.53 1.19
N ALA A 70 -10.69 -19.82 2.20
CA ALA A 70 -11.47 -19.40 3.36
C ALA A 70 -12.62 -18.45 3.00
N ASN A 71 -12.42 -17.57 2.02
CA ASN A 71 -13.43 -16.63 1.56
C ASN A 71 -14.36 -17.19 0.46
N GLY A 72 -14.17 -18.44 0.03
CA GLY A 72 -14.99 -19.10 -0.99
C GLY A 72 -14.79 -18.58 -2.42
N PHE A 73 -13.70 -17.88 -2.73
CA PHE A 73 -13.47 -17.25 -4.04
C PHE A 73 -13.67 -18.20 -5.22
N TYR A 74 -13.09 -19.41 -5.17
CA TYR A 74 -13.18 -20.38 -6.27
C TYR A 74 -14.60 -20.90 -6.49
N SER A 75 -15.43 -20.94 -5.45
CA SER A 75 -16.86 -21.30 -5.56
C SER A 75 -17.69 -20.14 -6.11
N LEU A 76 -17.36 -18.91 -5.76
CA LEU A 76 -18.08 -17.70 -6.18
C LEU A 76 -17.72 -17.24 -7.60
N PHE A 77 -16.55 -17.63 -8.09
CA PHE A 77 -16.04 -17.31 -9.43
C PHE A 77 -15.59 -18.59 -10.16
N PRO A 78 -16.54 -19.41 -10.67
CA PRO A 78 -16.22 -20.60 -11.45
C PRO A 78 -15.36 -20.26 -12.68
N GLY A 79 -14.34 -21.07 -12.96
CA GLY A 79 -13.39 -20.85 -14.06
C GLY A 79 -12.19 -19.96 -13.70
N SER A 80 -12.16 -19.35 -12.51
CA SER A 80 -11.00 -18.61 -12.00
C SER A 80 -9.75 -19.48 -11.77
N ASN A 81 -9.93 -20.80 -11.58
CA ASN A 81 -8.85 -21.77 -11.51
C ASN A 81 -8.10 -21.93 -12.85
N GLU A 82 -8.79 -21.74 -13.97
CA GLU A 82 -8.22 -21.88 -15.31
C GLU A 82 -7.65 -20.56 -15.81
N ASP A 83 -8.35 -19.46 -15.52
CA ASP A 83 -7.95 -18.11 -15.89
C ASP A 83 -8.32 -17.13 -14.77
N PRO A 84 -7.39 -16.82 -13.86
CA PRO A 84 -7.61 -15.88 -12.76
C PRO A 84 -7.99 -14.48 -13.26
N GLY A 85 -7.57 -14.10 -14.48
CA GLY A 85 -7.84 -12.80 -15.08
C GLY A 85 -9.32 -12.57 -15.37
N LYS A 86 -10.09 -13.65 -15.63
CA LYS A 86 -11.55 -13.56 -15.83
C LYS A 86 -12.31 -13.11 -14.58
N ALA A 87 -11.81 -13.47 -13.40
CA ALA A 87 -12.44 -13.12 -12.13
C ALA A 87 -11.84 -11.82 -11.55
N LEU A 88 -10.51 -11.67 -11.60
CA LEU A 88 -9.81 -10.56 -10.97
C LEU A 88 -9.86 -9.28 -11.81
N GLY A 89 -10.03 -9.38 -13.12
CA GLY A 89 -9.94 -8.26 -14.05
C GLY A 89 -8.50 -7.90 -14.42
N THR A 90 -8.33 -6.77 -15.10
CA THR A 90 -7.02 -6.26 -15.53
C THR A 90 -6.21 -5.74 -14.34
N GLU A 91 -4.89 -5.61 -14.50
CA GLU A 91 -4.02 -4.99 -13.49
C GLU A 91 -4.52 -3.61 -13.04
N ALA A 92 -4.97 -2.78 -13.98
CA ALA A 92 -5.59 -1.48 -13.67
C ALA A 92 -6.86 -1.62 -12.83
N ALA A 93 -7.69 -2.65 -13.05
CA ALA A 93 -8.88 -2.90 -12.24
C ALA A 93 -8.52 -3.39 -10.83
N ILE A 94 -7.44 -4.17 -10.69
CA ILE A 94 -6.91 -4.59 -9.39
C ILE A 94 -6.39 -3.36 -8.63
N GLN A 95 -5.50 -2.58 -9.24
CA GLN A 95 -4.94 -1.36 -8.66
C GLN A 95 -6.03 -0.34 -8.31
N SER A 96 -7.04 -0.15 -9.15
CA SER A 96 -8.15 0.77 -8.85
C SER A 96 -9.00 0.31 -7.67
N ALA A 97 -9.10 -1.00 -7.40
CA ALA A 97 -9.96 -1.53 -6.35
C ALA A 97 -9.33 -1.46 -4.96
N VAL A 98 -8.00 -1.59 -4.87
CA VAL A 98 -7.28 -1.59 -3.57
C VAL A 98 -6.33 -0.42 -3.39
N GLY A 99 -6.04 0.31 -4.47
CA GLY A 99 -5.12 1.45 -4.49
C GLY A 99 -3.73 1.11 -3.96
N SER A 100 -3.08 2.12 -3.40
CA SER A 100 -1.86 2.01 -2.60
C SER A 100 -2.06 1.24 -1.29
N HIS A 101 -3.30 1.00 -0.86
CA HIS A 101 -3.62 0.49 0.47
C HIS A 101 -3.84 -1.01 0.53
N TRP A 102 -3.50 -1.73 -0.53
CA TRP A 102 -3.62 -3.18 -0.62
C TRP A 102 -3.05 -3.93 0.60
N ALA A 103 -2.02 -3.39 1.25
CA ALA A 103 -1.41 -3.96 2.44
C ALA A 103 -2.31 -3.89 3.69
N THR A 104 -2.99 -2.76 3.90
CA THR A 104 -4.01 -2.64 4.95
C THR A 104 -5.19 -3.56 4.64
N THR A 105 -5.68 -3.52 3.39
CA THR A 105 -6.83 -4.33 2.94
C THR A 105 -6.56 -5.82 3.12
N ILE A 106 -5.38 -6.31 2.74
CA ILE A 106 -5.06 -7.73 2.88
C ILE A 106 -4.94 -8.17 4.35
N ASN A 107 -4.40 -7.32 5.23
CA ASN A 107 -4.34 -7.63 6.66
C ASN A 107 -5.73 -7.58 7.32
N THR A 108 -6.61 -6.66 6.93
CA THR A 108 -8.02 -6.67 7.35
C THR A 108 -8.72 -7.96 6.90
N CYS A 109 -8.47 -8.41 5.68
CA CYS A 109 -8.97 -9.69 5.18
C CYS A 109 -8.40 -10.87 5.98
N PHE A 110 -7.08 -10.94 6.20
CA PHE A 110 -6.48 -12.01 6.98
C PHE A 110 -7.08 -12.11 8.38
N LYS A 111 -7.20 -10.97 9.08
CA LYS A 111 -7.85 -10.89 10.38
C LYS A 111 -9.29 -11.39 10.37
N ALA A 112 -10.08 -11.00 9.36
CA ALA A 112 -11.48 -11.42 9.24
C ALA A 112 -11.66 -12.93 9.02
N TYR A 113 -10.65 -13.60 8.44
CA TYR A 113 -10.66 -15.05 8.19
C TYR A 113 -9.76 -15.85 9.15
N GLY A 114 -9.23 -15.23 10.22
CA GLY A 114 -8.39 -15.90 11.21
C GLY A 114 -7.02 -16.33 10.71
N ILE A 115 -6.53 -15.70 9.64
CA ILE A 115 -5.20 -15.92 9.06
C ILE A 115 -4.24 -14.92 9.70
N GLU A 116 -2.99 -15.34 9.94
CA GLU A 116 -1.95 -14.45 10.47
C GLU A 116 -1.72 -13.26 9.53
N GLU A 117 -1.59 -12.05 10.08
CA GLU A 117 -1.34 -10.83 9.29
C GLU A 117 0.07 -10.83 8.68
N GLU A 118 0.29 -10.11 7.57
CA GLU A 118 1.67 -9.84 7.13
C GLU A 118 2.29 -8.71 7.95
N PRO A 119 3.59 -8.81 8.29
CA PRO A 119 4.27 -7.79 9.05
C PRO A 119 4.28 -6.47 8.28
N VAL A 120 3.80 -5.42 8.94
CA VAL A 120 3.89 -4.05 8.47
C VAL A 120 5.21 -3.44 8.99
N PRO A 121 6.12 -2.92 8.15
CA PRO A 121 7.32 -2.21 8.57
C PRO A 121 6.98 -1.13 9.59
N GLU A 122 7.77 -1.13 10.67
CA GLU A 122 7.64 -0.12 11.72
C GLU A 122 7.94 1.28 11.16
N LEU A 123 7.08 2.23 11.49
CA LEU A 123 7.35 3.63 11.25
C LEU A 123 8.51 4.14 12.10
N PRO A 124 9.23 5.20 11.66
CA PRO A 124 10.21 5.88 12.48
C PRO A 124 9.65 6.24 13.86
N ARG A 125 10.44 6.02 14.91
CA ARG A 125 10.02 6.34 16.28
C ARG A 125 10.02 7.83 16.54
N GLU A 126 10.93 8.56 15.92
CA GLU A 126 11.04 10.02 16.05
C GLU A 126 9.79 10.69 15.42
N PRO A 127 9.06 11.56 16.17
CA PRO A 127 7.80 12.15 15.70
C PRO A 127 7.88 12.97 14.41
N TYR A 128 8.95 13.74 14.21
CA TYR A 128 9.16 14.52 13.00
C TYR A 128 9.40 13.60 11.80
N GLU A 129 10.35 12.67 11.90
CA GLU A 129 10.68 11.71 10.84
C GLU A 129 9.47 10.86 10.46
N ARG A 130 8.70 10.42 11.46
CA ARG A 130 7.43 9.70 11.24
C ARG A 130 6.47 10.52 10.40
N THR A 131 6.27 11.78 10.78
CA THR A 131 5.30 12.67 10.12
C THR A 131 5.72 12.98 8.68
N VAL A 132 7.01 13.16 8.42
CA VAL A 132 7.58 13.34 7.07
C VAL A 132 7.37 12.10 6.21
N VAL A 133 7.65 10.91 6.74
CA VAL A 133 7.43 9.63 6.04
C VAL A 133 5.95 9.44 5.71
N CYS A 134 5.05 9.81 6.61
CA CYS A 134 3.61 9.74 6.38
C CYS A 134 3.12 10.71 5.31
N ALA A 135 3.65 11.94 5.28
CA ALA A 135 3.32 12.89 4.21
C ALA A 135 3.75 12.37 2.83
N ALA A 136 4.96 11.79 2.74
CA ALA A 136 5.45 11.18 1.52
C ALA A 136 4.60 9.98 1.08
N ALA A 137 4.20 9.10 1.99
CA ALA A 137 3.38 7.94 1.69
C ALA A 137 1.96 8.32 1.20
N ILE A 138 1.33 9.33 1.80
CA ILE A 138 0.01 9.83 1.36
C ILE A 138 0.09 10.50 0.00
N ALA A 139 1.11 11.33 -0.24
CA ALA A 139 1.28 11.94 -1.56
C ALA A 139 1.57 10.89 -2.64
N TYR A 140 2.33 9.84 -2.31
CA TYR A 140 2.52 8.70 -3.21
C TYR A 140 1.20 7.99 -3.55
N ASP A 141 0.34 7.76 -2.56
CA ASP A 141 -0.97 7.16 -2.78
C ASP A 141 -1.86 8.05 -3.68
N ASN A 142 -1.98 9.34 -3.36
CA ASN A 142 -2.80 10.28 -4.13
C ASN A 142 -2.27 10.55 -5.55
N LEU A 143 -1.00 10.23 -5.84
CA LEU A 143 -0.47 10.24 -7.20
C LEU A 143 -1.14 9.16 -8.07
N GLY A 144 -1.58 8.04 -7.50
CA GLY A 144 -2.36 7.01 -8.20
C GLY A 144 -1.64 6.42 -9.42
N GLY A 145 -0.31 6.25 -9.34
CA GLY A 145 0.51 5.73 -10.43
C GLY A 145 0.88 6.75 -11.51
N ARG A 146 0.59 8.04 -11.32
CA ARG A 146 1.09 9.12 -12.19
C ARG A 146 2.55 9.42 -11.90
N ASP A 147 3.30 9.75 -12.95
CA ASP A 147 4.64 10.30 -12.80
C ASP A 147 4.58 11.61 -12.02
N MET A 148 5.48 11.73 -11.05
CA MET A 148 5.61 12.95 -10.27
C MET A 148 6.45 13.95 -11.06
N ASP A 149 5.92 15.15 -11.27
CA ASP A 149 6.71 16.25 -11.83
C ASP A 149 7.91 16.54 -10.91
N ALA A 150 9.08 16.84 -11.48
CA ALA A 150 10.28 17.17 -10.74
C ALA A 150 10.10 18.43 -9.86
N GLU A 151 9.12 19.28 -10.19
CA GLU A 151 8.74 20.46 -9.41
C GLU A 151 7.54 20.22 -8.47
N ALA A 152 6.94 19.03 -8.48
CA ALA A 152 5.78 18.72 -7.64
C ALA A 152 6.16 18.77 -6.16
N ARG A 153 5.48 19.63 -5.41
CA ARG A 153 5.60 19.71 -3.96
C ARG A 153 4.47 18.96 -3.28
N ILE A 154 4.82 18.12 -2.33
CA ILE A 154 3.89 17.35 -1.49
C ILE A 154 2.91 18.26 -0.74
N ILE A 155 3.32 19.49 -0.40
CA ILE A 155 2.47 20.48 0.29
C ILE A 155 1.15 20.80 -0.43
N TYR A 156 1.06 20.58 -1.74
CA TYR A 156 -0.17 20.83 -2.49
C TYR A 156 -1.19 19.70 -2.40
N ASP A 157 -0.77 18.53 -1.88
CA ASP A 157 -1.71 17.52 -1.44
C ASP A 157 -2.32 17.93 -0.09
N PRO A 158 -3.65 18.10 0.03
CA PRO A 158 -4.26 18.63 1.25
C PRO A 158 -3.99 17.77 2.49
N GLN A 159 -3.92 16.44 2.33
CA GLN A 159 -3.74 15.49 3.44
C GLN A 159 -2.27 15.39 3.83
N ALA A 160 -1.38 15.29 2.84
CA ALA A 160 0.05 15.32 3.10
C ALA A 160 0.49 16.69 3.64
N GLY A 161 -0.09 17.79 3.14
CA GLY A 161 0.19 19.15 3.57
C GLY A 161 -0.14 19.37 5.05
N TYR A 162 -1.22 18.80 5.56
CA TYR A 162 -1.52 18.80 7.00
C TYR A 162 -0.38 18.19 7.83
N LEU A 163 0.15 17.04 7.39
CA LEU A 163 1.28 16.39 8.05
C LEU A 163 2.56 17.22 7.94
N LEU A 164 2.80 17.89 6.82
CA LEU A 164 3.94 18.81 6.68
C LEU A 164 3.86 19.99 7.64
N HIS A 165 2.68 20.55 7.87
CA HIS A 165 2.47 21.58 8.89
C HIS A 165 2.74 21.04 10.30
N LYS A 166 2.32 19.82 10.60
CA LYS A 166 2.62 19.15 11.88
C LYS A 166 4.11 18.89 12.05
N ALA A 167 4.79 18.44 11.00
CA ALA A 167 6.24 18.24 10.99
C ALA A 167 6.96 19.58 11.23
N ALA A 168 6.53 20.67 10.60
CA ALA A 168 7.09 21.99 10.84
C ALA A 168 6.99 22.43 12.31
N ILE A 169 5.83 22.21 12.95
CA ILE A 169 5.64 22.48 14.38
C ILE A 169 6.59 21.63 15.24
N LEU A 170 6.74 20.34 14.93
CA LEU A 170 7.68 19.45 15.64
C LEU A 170 9.15 19.87 15.46
N ALA A 171 9.49 20.46 14.31
CA ALA A 171 10.83 20.99 14.02
C ALA A 171 11.08 22.41 14.60
N GLY A 172 10.10 22.98 15.33
CA GLY A 172 10.28 24.23 16.07
C GLY A 172 9.56 25.45 15.50
N GLY A 173 8.69 25.30 14.49
CA GLY A 173 7.85 26.41 14.03
C GLY A 173 7.37 26.33 12.59
N ALA A 174 6.40 27.18 12.24
CA ALA A 174 5.84 27.25 10.88
C ALA A 174 6.87 27.66 9.81
N ASP A 175 7.98 28.31 10.20
CA ASP A 175 9.11 28.62 9.31
C ASP A 175 9.82 27.36 8.78
N LYS A 176 9.63 26.21 9.42
CA LYS A 176 10.19 24.91 9.01
C LYS A 176 9.38 24.18 7.94
N LEU A 177 8.28 24.78 7.46
CA LEU A 177 7.41 24.13 6.48
C LEU A 177 8.12 23.80 5.17
N ALA A 178 8.98 24.70 4.69
CA ALA A 178 9.77 24.45 3.49
C ALA A 178 10.70 23.24 3.67
N THR A 179 11.43 23.19 4.79
CA THR A 179 12.29 22.05 5.14
C THR A 179 11.51 20.74 5.26
N ALA A 180 10.37 20.74 5.96
CA ALA A 180 9.52 19.55 6.07
C ALA A 180 9.01 19.07 4.70
N ASN A 181 8.61 20.00 3.82
CA ASN A 181 8.20 19.68 2.46
C ASN A 181 9.34 19.11 1.63
N ASP A 182 10.54 19.68 1.72
CA ASP A 182 11.72 19.23 0.97
C ASP A 182 12.16 17.84 1.45
N ASP A 183 12.16 17.59 2.77
CA ASP A 183 12.46 16.28 3.35
C ASP A 183 11.44 15.22 2.90
N ALA A 184 10.15 15.55 2.91
CA ALA A 184 9.12 14.62 2.43
C ALA A 184 9.26 14.36 0.93
N THR A 185 9.57 15.39 0.14
CA THR A 185 9.76 15.26 -1.32
C THR A 185 10.98 14.41 -1.62
N ALA A 186 12.05 14.54 -0.84
CA ALA A 186 13.23 13.68 -0.92
C ALA A 186 12.90 12.22 -0.54
N ARG A 187 12.08 11.99 0.50
CA ARG A 187 11.59 10.64 0.85
C ARG A 187 10.71 10.03 -0.23
N LEU A 188 9.82 10.82 -0.82
CA LEU A 188 8.99 10.40 -1.95
C LEU A 188 9.86 10.05 -3.17
N GLY A 189 10.86 10.88 -3.48
CA GLY A 189 11.87 10.59 -4.50
C GLY A 189 12.64 9.30 -4.22
N GLN A 190 13.05 9.03 -2.98
CA GLN A 190 13.69 7.76 -2.60
C GLN A 190 12.75 6.56 -2.80
N VAL A 191 11.46 6.70 -2.46
CA VAL A 191 10.44 5.67 -2.71
C VAL A 191 10.27 5.41 -4.21
N MET A 192 10.28 6.46 -5.03
CA MET A 192 10.06 6.38 -6.48
C MET A 192 11.29 5.92 -7.27
N THR A 193 12.52 6.30 -6.86
CA THR A 193 13.76 6.05 -7.61
C THR A 193 14.51 4.78 -7.19
N ALA A 194 14.22 4.25 -6.01
CA ALA A 194 14.69 2.93 -5.62
C ALA A 194 13.67 1.83 -5.97
N GLY A 195 12.67 2.19 -6.79
CA GLY A 195 12.07 1.30 -7.78
C GLY A 195 13.13 0.88 -8.78
#